data_AF-A0A1H0D1M5-F1
#
_entry.id   AF-A0A1H0D1M5-F1
#
_cell.length_a   1.000
_cell.length_b   1.000
_cell.length_c   1.000
_cell.angle_alpha   90.00
_cell.angle_beta   90.00
_cell.angle_gamma   90.00
#
_symmetry.space_group_name_H-M   'P 1'
#
loop_
_entity.id
_entity.type
_entity.pdbx_description
1 polymer ?
#
loop_
_entity_poly.entity_id
_entity_poly.type
_entity_poly.pdbx_seq_one_letter_code
_entity_poly.pdbx_strand_id
1 'polypeptide(L)' 'MEKILQLFKEHPDSVGESYFEHMSASFSFAVPLLSAAIAAFIHGVFPFFFVRTGSRIVTRLHERMVVHRAAKKA' A
#
# COMPACT_ATOMS: atom_id res chain seq x y z
N MET A 1 -7.32 17.99 21.97
CA MET A 1 -7.00 16.55 21.87
C MET A 1 -8.13 15.76 21.22
N GLU A 2 -9.39 15.99 21.63
CA GLU A 2 -10.58 15.32 21.07
C GLU A 2 -10.69 15.41 19.55
N LYS A 3 -10.39 16.58 18.98
CA LYS A 3 -10.47 16.82 17.53
C LYS A 3 -9.50 15.96 16.70
N ILE A 4 -8.32 15.62 17.25
CA ILE A 4 -7.35 14.75 16.57
C ILE A 4 -7.85 13.30 16.59
N LEU A 5 -8.41 12.85 17.71
CA LEU A 5 -8.97 11.50 17.82
C LEU A 5 -10.17 11.28 16.89
N GLN A 6 -10.96 12.32 16.62
CA GLN A 6 -12.04 12.27 15.63
C GLN A 6 -11.52 11.98 14.23
N LEU A 7 -10.43 12.62 13.79
CA LEU A 7 -9.84 12.39 12.47
C LEU A 7 -9.38 10.93 12.26
N PHE A 8 -8.90 10.28 13.31
CA PHE A 8 -8.49 8.87 13.29
C PHE A 8 -9.66 7.88 13.29
N LYS A 9 -10.88 8.33 13.61
CA LYS A 9 -12.09 7.49 13.65
C LYS A 9 -12.98 7.72 12.45
N GLU A 10 -13.17 8.98 12.06
CA GLU A 10 -14.12 9.39 11.02
C GLU A 10 -13.88 8.67 9.68
N HIS A 11 -12.62 8.56 9.24
CA HIS A 11 -12.31 7.87 7.99
C HIS A 11 -12.48 6.34 8.08
N PRO A 12 -11.88 5.61 9.04
CA PRO A 12 -12.14 4.17 9.20
C PRO A 12 -13.63 3.84 9.38
N ASP A 13 -14.34 4.62 10.20
CA ASP A 13 -15.78 4.43 10.45
C ASP A 13 -16.60 4.61 9.15
N SER A 14 -16.22 5.56 8.28
CA SER A 14 -16.90 5.79 6.99
C SER A 14 -16.82 4.60 6.01
N VAL A 15 -15.83 3.72 6.20
CA VAL A 15 -15.64 2.50 5.39
C VAL A 15 -15.94 1.21 6.18
N GLY A 16 -16.41 1.33 7.43
CA GLY A 16 -16.78 0.22 8.30
C GLY A 16 -15.61 -0.57 8.87
N GLU A 17 -14.44 0.07 9.03
CA GLU A 17 -13.22 -0.55 9.57
C GLU A 17 -12.84 0.09 10.91
N SER A 18 -12.28 -0.68 11.84
CA SER A 18 -11.60 -0.09 13.00
C SER A 18 -10.29 0.58 12.57
N TYR A 19 -9.79 1.52 13.37
CA TYR A 19 -8.53 2.23 13.07
C TYR A 19 -7.36 1.28 12.76
N PHE A 20 -7.21 0.19 13.53
CA PHE A 20 -6.13 -0.77 13.33
C PHE A 20 -6.32 -1.63 12.08
N GLU A 21 -7.56 -1.98 11.72
CA GLU A 21 -7.85 -2.68 10.46
C GLU A 21 -7.52 -1.80 9.26
N HIS A 22 -7.98 -0.55 9.28
CA HIS A 22 -7.72 0.43 8.21
C HIS A 22 -6.22 0.74 8.06
N MET A 23 -5.53 0.91 9.19
CA MET A 23 -4.08 1.12 9.22
C MET A 23 -3.33 -0.09 8.67
N SER A 24 -3.70 -1.31 9.08
CA SER A 24 -3.10 -2.55 8.58
C SER A 24 -3.32 -2.71 7.07
N ALA A 25 -4.55 -2.47 6.59
CA ALA A 25 -4.89 -2.50 5.18
C ALA A 25 -4.02 -1.52 4.39
N SER A 26 -3.92 -0.26 4.84
CA SER A 26 -3.09 0.77 4.23
C SER A 26 -1.60 0.41 4.21
N PHE A 27 -1.06 -0.07 5.33
CA PHE A 27 0.35 -0.43 5.43
C PHE A 27 0.71 -1.68 4.61
N SER A 28 -0.24 -2.59 4.38
CA SER A 28 -0.06 -3.74 3.49
C SER A 28 0.24 -3.36 2.03
N PHE A 29 -0.09 -2.13 1.63
CA PHE A 29 0.30 -1.55 0.34
C PHE A 29 1.53 -0.64 0.46
N ALA A 30 1.59 0.18 1.52
CA ALA A 30 2.66 1.15 1.69
C ALA A 30 4.05 0.51 1.85
N VAL A 31 4.17 -0.54 2.67
CA VAL A 31 5.48 -1.17 2.97
C VAL A 31 6.12 -1.79 1.71
N PRO A 32 5.42 -2.61 0.90
CA PRO A 32 6.00 -3.11 -0.34
C PRO A 32 6.26 -1.97 -1.34
N LEU A 33 5.39 -0.97 -1.43
CA LEU A 33 5.58 0.16 -2.35
C LEU A 33 6.84 0.97 -2.02
N LEU A 34 7.08 1.25 -0.74
CA LEU A 34 8.29 1.91 -0.28
C LEU A 34 9.53 1.06 -0.60
N SER A 35 9.44 -0.25 -0.40
CA SER A 35 10.51 -1.19 -0.76
C SER A 35 10.80 -1.19 -2.26
N ALA A 36 9.77 -1.08 -3.10
CA ALA A 36 9.91 -0.96 -4.55
C ALA A 36 10.61 0.36 -4.93
N ALA A 37 10.26 1.47 -4.29
CA ALA A 37 10.90 2.76 -4.50
C ALA A 37 12.40 2.73 -4.11
N ILE A 38 12.73 2.19 -2.93
CA ILE A 38 14.12 2.02 -2.48
C ILE A 38 14.89 1.15 -3.47
N ALA A 39 14.32 0.01 -3.89
CA ALA A 39 14.94 -0.88 -4.88
C ALA A 39 15.19 -0.17 -6.21
N ALA A 40 14.24 0.65 -6.69
CA ALA A 40 14.38 1.42 -7.92
C ALA A 40 15.47 2.49 -7.82
N PHE A 41 15.57 3.21 -6.69
CA PHE A 41 16.65 4.17 -6.47
C PHE A 41 18.02 3.50 -6.46
N ILE A 42 18.18 2.40 -5.73
CA ILE A 42 19.44 1.65 -5.70
C ILE A 42 19.78 1.12 -7.10
N HIS A 43 18.80 0.58 -7.84
CA HIS A 43 18.99 0.13 -9.21
C HIS A 43 19.41 1.26 -10.16
N GLY A 44 18.84 2.46 -10.00
CA GLY A 44 19.20 3.64 -10.80
C GLY A 44 20.66 4.07 -10.62
N VAL A 45 21.22 3.86 -9.42
CA VAL A 45 22.66 4.10 -9.14
C VAL A 45 23.52 2.89 -9.53
N PHE A 46 23.03 1.69 -9.26
CA PHE A 46 23.73 0.42 -9.46
C PHE A 46 22.85 -0.53 -10.31
N PRO A 47 22.97 -0.50 -11.65
CA PRO A 47 22.03 -1.18 -12.56
C PRO A 47 22.05 -2.71 -12.45
N PHE A 48 23.02 -3.29 -11.74
CA PHE A 48 23.09 -4.73 -11.47
C PHE A 48 22.36 -5.15 -10.18
N PHE A 49 22.00 -4.21 -9.30
CA PHE A 49 21.18 -4.51 -8.11
C PHE A 49 19.69 -4.40 -8.42
N PHE A 50 18.89 -5.26 -7.78
CA PHE A 50 17.41 -5.20 -7.80
C PHE A 50 16.75 -5.13 -9.19
N VAL A 51 17.39 -5.70 -10.22
CA VAL A 51 17.03 -5.59 -11.65
C VAL A 51 15.53 -5.72 -11.97
N ARG A 52 14.82 -6.59 -11.26
CA ARG A 52 13.37 -6.80 -11.43
C ARG A 52 12.55 -6.60 -10.16
N THR A 53 13.17 -6.22 -9.06
CA THR A 53 12.51 -6.19 -7.74
C THR A 53 11.44 -5.11 -7.69
N GLY A 54 11.78 -3.89 -8.10
CA GLY A 54 10.84 -2.76 -8.10
C GLY A 54 9.59 -3.04 -8.95
N SER A 55 9.79 -3.42 -10.22
CA SER A 55 8.68 -3.73 -11.14
C SER A 55 7.83 -4.90 -10.65
N ARG A 56 8.45 -5.99 -10.16
CA ARG A 56 7.71 -7.15 -9.63
C ARG A 56 6.83 -6.77 -8.44
N ILE A 57 7.29 -5.91 -7.55
CA ILE A 57 6.49 -5.45 -6.41
C ILE A 57 5.33 -4.57 -6.89
N VAL A 58 5.59 -3.61 -7.79
CA VAL A 58 4.54 -2.74 -8.35
C VAL A 58 3.47 -3.55 -9.09
N THR A 59 3.85 -4.52 -9.91
CA THR A 59 2.92 -5.42 -10.60
C THR A 59 2.03 -6.17 -9.61
N ARG A 60 2.60 -6.75 -8.55
CA ARG A 60 1.82 -7.45 -7.51
C ARG A 60 0.85 -6.53 -6.77
N LEU A 61 1.28 -5.31 -6.44
CA LEU A 61 0.41 -4.32 -5.80
C LEU A 61 -0.72 -3.89 -6.72
N HIS A 62 -0.43 -3.71 -8.01
CA HIS A 62 -1.42 -3.39 -9.03
C HIS A 62 -2.45 -4.52 -9.20
N GLU A 63 -1.99 -5.78 -9.30
CA GLU A 63 -2.86 -6.96 -9.34
C GLU A 63 -3.78 -7.00 -8.12
N ARG A 64 -3.24 -6.82 -6.89
CA ARG A 64 -4.05 -6.74 -5.67
C ARG A 64 -5.09 -5.62 -5.73
N MET A 65 -4.73 -4.45 -6.26
CA MET A 65 -5.64 -3.30 -6.34
C MET A 65 -6.78 -3.51 -7.35
N VAL A 66 -6.49 -4.12 -8.50
CA VAL A 66 -7.44 -4.27 -9.61
C VAL A 66 -8.28 -5.55 -9.48
N VAL A 67 -7.65 -6.68 -9.17
CA VAL A 67 -8.32 -8.00 -9.12
C VAL A 67 -9.30 -8.07 -7.94
N HIS A 68 -8.91 -7.57 -6.76
CA HIS A 68 -9.81 -7.58 -5.60
C HIS A 68 -10.94 -6.54 -5.71
N ARG A 69 -10.74 -5.45 -6.48
CA ARG A 69 -11.84 -4.51 -6.78
C ARG A 69 -12.87 -5.11 -7.73
N ALA A 70 -12.44 -5.87 -8.75
CA ALA A 70 -13.34 -6.51 -9.70
C ALA A 70 -14.20 -7.60 -9.03
N ALA A 71 -13.62 -8.41 -8.14
CA ALA A 71 -14.33 -9.48 -7.43
C ALA A 71 -15.41 -8.97 -6.45
N LYS A 72 -15.26 -7.76 -5.89
CA LYS A 72 -16.27 -7.16 -4.98
C LYS A 72 -17.48 -6.56 -5.73
N LYS A 73 -17.39 -6.44 -7.06
CA LYS A 73 -18.43 -5.84 -7.92
C LYS A 73 -19.28 -6.87 -8.69
N ALA A 74 -18.93 -8.16 -8.61
CA ALA A 74 -19.58 -9.25 -9.34
C ALA A 74 -20.56 -10.01 -8.45
#